data_AF-A0A2U2ZFZ9-F1
#
_entry.id   AF-A0A2U2ZFZ9-F1
#
_cell.length_a   1.000
_cell.length_b   1.000
_cell.length_c   1.000
_cell.angle_alpha   90.00
_cell.angle_beta   90.00
_cell.angle_gamma   90.00
#
_symmetry.space_group_name_H-M   'P 1'
#
loop_
_entity.id
_entity.type
_entity.pdbx_description
1 polymer ?
#
loop_
_entity_poly.entity_id
_entity_poly.type
_entity_poly.pdbx_seq_one_letter_code
_entity_poly.pdbx_strand_id
1 'polypeptide(L)'
;MQWDHAEGDWVETGVQLVIRKADLDPVLLSETMQVSPTSSSVPDADTRRAGLPQEGVWSLAVHKRLPGGVNEQFQQLLEQIEPRSSGIDHLIAQGYEVSLSITGFVGNGSTFSLAPDVVSRLAALNVPLIVSPSTSDR
;
A
#
# COMPACT_ATOMS: atom_id res chain seq x y z
N MET A 1 -2.85 16.98 -37.82
CA MET A 1 -2.60 17.08 -36.36
C MET A 1 -1.90 15.79 -35.95
N GLN A 2 -0.61 15.87 -35.67
CA GLN A 2 0.19 14.72 -35.26
C GLN A 2 0.11 14.65 -33.73
N TRP A 3 -0.52 13.60 -33.20
CA TRP A 3 -0.54 13.33 -31.77
C TRP A 3 0.73 12.54 -31.44
N ASP A 4 1.87 13.23 -31.35
CA ASP A 4 3.05 12.68 -30.68
C ASP A 4 2.76 12.77 -29.16
N HIS A 5 1.96 11.85 -28.64
CA HIS A 5 1.92 11.59 -27.20
C HIS A 5 2.79 10.37 -26.97
N ALA A 6 3.98 10.59 -26.42
CA ALA A 6 4.80 9.49 -25.94
C ALA A 6 4.07 8.85 -24.75
N GLU A 7 3.62 7.61 -24.92
CA GLU A 7 3.27 6.75 -23.79
C GLU A 7 4.48 6.71 -22.85
N GLY A 8 4.31 7.19 -21.61
CA GLY A 8 5.39 7.28 -20.62
C GLY A 8 5.08 6.47 -19.37
N ASP A 9 6.09 6.11 -18.60
CA ASP A 9 5.84 5.42 -17.33
C ASP A 9 5.13 6.33 -16.32
N TRP A 10 4.43 5.71 -15.36
CA TRP A 10 3.98 6.43 -14.17
C TRP A 10 5.17 7.05 -13.43
N VAL A 11 5.02 8.28 -12.95
CA VAL A 11 6.09 8.99 -12.22
C VAL A 11 5.74 9.16 -10.74
N GLU A 12 6.78 9.32 -9.92
CA GLU A 12 6.69 9.38 -8.45
C GLU A 12 5.85 8.28 -7.82
N THR A 13 5.99 7.06 -8.35
CA THR A 13 5.23 5.92 -7.86
C THR A 13 5.56 5.62 -6.41
N GLY A 14 4.57 5.09 -5.68
CA GLY A 14 4.71 4.60 -4.33
C GLY A 14 3.85 3.37 -4.13
N VAL A 15 4.44 2.35 -3.50
CA VAL A 15 3.74 1.14 -3.08
C VAL A 15 3.74 1.03 -1.56
N GLN A 16 2.67 0.51 -1.00
CA GLN A 16 2.55 0.34 0.44
C GLN A 16 1.56 -0.77 0.79
N LEU A 17 1.77 -1.38 1.95
CA LEU A 17 0.78 -2.15 2.68
C LEU A 17 -0.04 -1.19 3.56
N VAL A 18 -1.36 -1.32 3.54
CA VAL A 18 -2.29 -0.52 4.35
C VAL A 18 -3.18 -1.46 5.14
N ILE A 19 -3.25 -1.23 6.44
CA ILE A 19 -4.08 -1.98 7.38
C ILE A 19 -5.03 -0.99 8.06
N ARG A 20 -6.33 -1.28 8.03
CA ARG A 20 -7.37 -0.41 8.59
C ARG A 20 -8.27 -1.15 9.55
N LYS A 21 -8.68 -0.44 10.62
CA LYS A 21 -9.74 -0.86 11.53
C LYS A 21 -10.21 0.32 12.38
N ALA A 22 -11.49 0.44 12.69
CA ALA A 22 -12.02 1.53 13.52
C ALA A 22 -11.42 1.54 14.95
N ASP A 23 -11.15 0.37 15.51
CA ASP A 23 -10.55 0.13 16.82
C ASP A 23 -9.12 -0.41 16.71
N LEU A 24 -8.37 0.05 15.71
CA LEU A 24 -7.01 -0.40 15.42
C LEU A 24 -6.14 -0.47 16.68
N ASP A 25 -5.69 -1.69 17.00
CA ASP A 25 -4.77 -1.96 18.11
C ASP A 25 -3.31 -1.87 17.65
N PRO A 26 -2.56 -0.83 18.06
CA PRO A 26 -1.15 -0.66 17.66
C PRO A 26 -0.21 -1.68 18.32
N VAL A 27 -0.57 -2.25 19.47
CA VAL A 27 0.24 -3.26 20.16
C VAL A 27 0.15 -4.56 19.38
N LEU A 28 -1.07 -5.02 19.08
CA LEU A 28 -1.28 -6.22 18.26
C LEU A 28 -0.57 -6.13 16.91
N LEU A 29 -0.66 -4.98 16.23
CA LEU A 29 0.03 -4.77 14.95
C LEU A 29 1.55 -4.82 15.08
N SER A 30 2.10 -4.24 16.14
CA SER A 30 3.56 -4.27 16.38
C SER A 30 4.05 -5.70 16.64
N GLU A 31 3.29 -6.48 17.42
CA GLU A 31 3.61 -7.88 17.72
C GLU A 31 3.47 -8.80 16.48
N THR A 32 2.43 -8.55 15.66
CA THR A 32 2.11 -9.38 14.50
C THR A 32 3.01 -9.07 13.31
N MET A 33 3.21 -7.79 12.99
CA MET A 33 3.97 -7.38 11.82
C MET A 33 5.47 -7.35 12.07
N GLN A 34 5.89 -7.11 13.32
CA GLN A 34 7.31 -7.04 13.72
C GLN A 34 8.16 -6.12 12.84
N VAL A 35 7.51 -5.11 12.25
CA VAL A 35 8.11 -4.06 11.44
C VAL A 35 7.48 -2.74 11.85
N SER A 36 8.29 -1.69 11.90
CA SER A 36 7.79 -0.36 12.24
C SER A 36 6.98 0.20 11.07
N PRO A 37 5.79 0.78 11.31
CA PRO A 37 5.06 1.48 10.25
C PRO A 37 5.86 2.65 9.71
N THR A 38 5.64 2.97 8.44
CA THR A 38 6.02 4.27 7.88
C THR A 38 5.06 5.36 8.34
N SER A 39 3.77 5.02 8.51
CA SER A 39 2.77 5.92 9.07
C SER A 39 1.76 5.15 9.89
N SER A 40 1.30 5.75 10.98
CA SER A 40 0.23 5.19 11.82
C SER A 40 -0.63 6.32 12.34
N SER A 41 -1.94 6.15 12.27
CA SER A 41 -2.95 7.02 12.85
C SER A 41 -3.92 6.14 13.63
N VAL A 42 -3.89 6.29 14.95
CA VAL A 42 -4.81 5.59 15.86
C VAL A 42 -5.86 6.62 16.30
N PRO A 43 -7.17 6.34 16.15
CA PRO A 43 -8.19 7.25 16.66
C PRO A 43 -8.08 7.36 18.18
N ASP A 44 -7.91 8.58 18.67
CA ASP A 44 -7.90 8.86 20.11
C ASP A 44 -9.30 8.64 20.72
N ALA A 45 -9.35 8.37 22.03
CA ALA A 45 -10.60 8.19 22.75
C ALA A 45 -11.52 9.42 22.64
N ASP A 46 -10.95 10.62 22.49
CA ASP A 46 -11.70 11.87 22.38
C ASP A 46 -12.31 12.09 20.98
N THR A 47 -11.64 11.62 19.92
CA THR A 47 -12.20 11.70 18.56
C THR A 47 -13.36 10.71 18.35
N ARG A 48 -13.31 9.54 19.02
CA ARG A 48 -14.47 8.62 19.09
C ARG A 48 -15.69 9.25 19.76
N ARG A 49 -15.49 10.08 20.79
CA ARG A 49 -16.59 10.80 21.49
C ARG A 49 -17.22 11.89 20.62
N ALA A 50 -16.46 12.47 19.69
CA ALA A 50 -16.96 13.49 18.77
C ALA A 50 -17.83 12.93 17.62
N GLY A 51 -18.05 11.61 17.55
CA GLY A 51 -18.88 10.98 16.52
C GLY A 51 -18.28 11.04 15.11
N LEU A 52 -17.01 11.42 14.98
CA LEU A 52 -16.28 11.37 13.72
C LEU A 52 -15.67 9.97 13.57
N PRO A 53 -16.09 9.16 12.59
CA PRO A 53 -15.44 7.90 12.30
C PRO A 53 -14.07 8.20 11.68
N GLN A 54 -13.05 8.34 12.52
CA GLN A 54 -11.68 8.27 12.06
C GLN A 54 -11.26 6.80 12.16
N GLU A 55 -11.23 6.11 11.03
CA GLU A 55 -10.67 4.77 10.97
C GLU A 55 -9.20 4.81 11.36
N GLY A 56 -8.77 3.88 12.20
CA GLY A 56 -7.35 3.67 12.45
C GLY A 56 -6.68 3.14 11.19
N VAL A 57 -5.53 3.71 10.88
CA VAL A 57 -4.72 3.34 9.72
C VAL A 57 -3.30 3.05 10.17
N TRP A 58 -2.76 1.93 9.73
CA TRP A 58 -1.35 1.59 9.82
C TRP A 58 -0.84 1.32 8.40
N SER A 59 0.30 1.90 8.03
CA SER A 59 0.88 1.68 6.72
C SER A 59 2.38 1.48 6.74
N LEU A 60 2.84 0.62 5.84
CA LEU A 60 4.24 0.36 5.54
C LEU A 60 4.48 0.66 4.07
N ALA A 61 5.23 1.72 3.79
CA ALA A 61 5.52 2.18 2.45
C ALA A 61 7.01 1.98 2.11
N VAL A 62 7.28 1.61 0.86
CA VAL A 62 8.62 1.68 0.29
C VAL A 62 8.82 3.07 -0.30
N HIS A 63 9.96 3.69 0.00
CA HIS A 63 10.24 5.08 -0.37
C HIS A 63 10.00 5.38 -1.86
N LYS A 64 9.47 6.58 -2.11
CA LYS A 64 9.34 7.15 -3.45
C LYS A 64 10.74 7.39 -4.01
N ARG A 65 10.97 7.03 -5.28
CA ARG A 65 12.22 7.20 -6.07
C ARG A 65 13.20 6.02 -6.10
N LEU A 66 12.72 4.78 -6.11
CA LEU A 66 13.60 3.68 -6.56
C LEU A 66 13.78 3.75 -8.08
N PRO A 67 15.03 3.60 -8.60
CA PRO A 67 15.30 3.71 -10.02
C PRO A 67 14.61 2.63 -10.87
N GLY A 68 14.34 1.43 -10.34
CA GLY A 68 13.59 0.40 -11.08
C GLY A 68 12.06 0.44 -10.88
N GLY A 69 11.52 1.57 -10.41
CA GLY A 69 10.09 1.85 -10.44
C GLY A 69 9.23 0.89 -9.61
N VAL A 70 8.00 0.65 -10.07
CA VAL A 70 6.97 -0.11 -9.33
C VAL A 70 7.40 -1.54 -9.00
N ASN A 71 8.15 -2.21 -9.87
CA ASN A 71 8.58 -3.59 -9.65
C ASN A 71 9.60 -3.72 -8.51
N GLU A 72 10.65 -2.90 -8.51
CA GLU A 72 11.61 -2.88 -7.40
C GLU A 72 10.95 -2.45 -6.09
N GLN A 73 10.04 -1.49 -6.16
CA GLN A 73 9.24 -1.06 -5.01
C GLN A 73 8.44 -2.22 -4.41
N PHE A 74 7.77 -3.03 -5.23
CA PHE A 74 7.08 -4.23 -4.75
C PHE A 74 8.01 -5.30 -4.24
N GLN A 75 9.13 -5.56 -4.91
CA GLN A 75 10.11 -6.56 -4.46
C GLN A 75 10.57 -6.23 -3.02
N GLN A 76 10.93 -4.98 -2.75
CA GLN A 76 11.33 -4.55 -1.41
C GLN A 76 10.19 -4.61 -0.38
N LEU A 77 8.95 -4.31 -0.78
CA LEU A 77 7.81 -4.43 0.11
C LEU A 77 7.53 -5.90 0.43
N LEU A 78 7.54 -6.76 -0.58
CA LEU A 78 7.30 -8.20 -0.48
C LEU A 78 8.36 -8.87 0.42
N GLU A 79 9.64 -8.53 0.26
CA GLU A 79 10.71 -9.00 1.15
C GLU A 79 10.45 -8.68 2.63
N GLN A 80 9.78 -7.56 2.91
CA GLN A 80 9.41 -7.18 4.27
C GLN A 80 8.15 -7.89 4.76
N ILE A 81 7.15 -8.13 3.92
CA ILE A 81 5.83 -8.62 4.38
C ILE A 81 5.60 -10.12 4.20
N GLU A 82 6.27 -10.78 3.25
CA GLU A 82 6.09 -12.22 3.00
C GLU A 82 6.44 -13.11 4.19
N PRO A 83 7.53 -12.85 4.96
CA PRO A 83 7.80 -13.63 6.17
C PRO A 83 6.75 -13.45 7.27
N ARG A 84 5.79 -12.53 7.09
CA ARG A 84 4.70 -12.22 8.01
C ARG A 84 3.31 -12.52 7.42
N SER A 85 3.26 -13.30 6.34
CA SER A 85 2.00 -13.71 5.68
C SER A 85 1.00 -14.33 6.64
N SER A 86 1.43 -15.21 7.55
CA SER A 86 0.56 -15.77 8.59
C SER A 86 0.00 -14.73 9.55
N GLY A 87 0.76 -13.66 9.83
CA GLY A 87 0.30 -12.54 10.63
C GLY A 87 -0.74 -11.69 9.88
N ILE A 88 -0.53 -11.49 8.58
CA ILE A 88 -1.51 -10.83 7.70
C ILE A 88 -2.83 -11.62 7.66
N ASP A 89 -2.77 -12.94 7.45
CA ASP A 89 -3.95 -13.82 7.47
C ASP A 89 -4.67 -13.75 8.82
N HIS A 90 -3.92 -13.72 9.92
CA HIS A 90 -4.48 -13.57 11.27
C HIS A 90 -5.23 -12.24 11.41
N LEU A 91 -4.66 -11.13 10.96
CA LEU A 91 -5.31 -9.81 11.00
C LEU A 91 -6.60 -9.79 10.17
N ILE A 92 -6.57 -10.36 8.96
CA ILE A 92 -7.76 -10.48 8.09
C ILE A 92 -8.86 -11.29 8.81
N ALA A 93 -8.50 -12.42 9.44
CA ALA A 93 -9.44 -13.23 10.20
C ALA A 93 -10.03 -12.51 11.43
N GLN A 94 -9.31 -11.53 11.99
CA GLN A 94 -9.77 -10.64 13.07
C GLN A 94 -10.57 -9.42 12.58
N GLY A 95 -10.89 -9.36 11.27
CA GLY A 95 -11.68 -8.30 10.67
C GLY A 95 -10.90 -7.02 10.38
N TYR A 96 -9.58 -7.06 10.31
CA TYR A 96 -8.79 -5.95 9.77
C TYR A 96 -8.92 -5.93 8.25
N GLU A 97 -9.07 -4.74 7.69
CA GLU A 97 -8.97 -4.55 6.25
C GLU A 97 -7.49 -4.39 5.88
N VAL A 98 -6.97 -5.35 5.11
CA VAL A 98 -5.58 -5.33 4.64
C VAL A 98 -5.59 -5.17 3.13
N SER A 99 -4.80 -4.23 2.61
CA SER A 99 -4.66 -3.99 1.18
C SER A 99 -3.24 -3.58 0.81
N LEU A 100 -2.83 -3.93 -0.40
CA LEU A 100 -1.67 -3.36 -1.06
C LEU A 100 -2.14 -2.22 -1.94
N SER A 101 -1.40 -1.11 -1.98
CA SER A 101 -1.78 0.02 -2.81
C SER A 101 -0.61 0.53 -3.65
N ILE A 102 -0.91 0.90 -4.90
CA ILE A 102 0.00 1.61 -5.80
C ILE A 102 -0.58 3.00 -6.03
N THR A 103 0.27 4.00 -5.88
CA THR A 103 -0.03 5.39 -6.23
C THR A 103 1.04 5.90 -7.18
N GLY A 104 0.72 6.90 -7.99
CA GLY A 104 1.67 7.55 -8.88
C GLY A 104 0.96 8.58 -9.76
N PHE A 105 1.75 9.47 -10.33
CA PHE A 105 1.24 10.43 -11.31
C PHE A 105 1.20 9.80 -12.69
N VAL A 106 0.09 10.02 -13.38
CA VAL A 106 -0.17 9.44 -14.70
C VAL A 106 -0.38 10.56 -15.71
N GLY A 107 0.42 10.54 -16.78
CA GLY A 107 0.18 11.34 -17.97
C GLY A 107 -0.77 10.64 -18.93
N ASN A 108 -1.12 11.32 -20.03
CA ASN A 108 -1.88 10.69 -21.10
C ASN A 108 -1.13 9.50 -21.70
N GLY A 109 -1.76 8.33 -21.73
CA GLY A 109 -1.17 7.10 -22.24
C GLY A 109 -0.15 6.45 -21.30
N SER A 110 -0.04 6.93 -20.06
CA SER A 110 0.94 6.36 -19.12
C SER A 110 0.52 5.00 -18.60
N THR A 111 1.47 4.07 -18.57
CA THR A 111 1.25 2.71 -18.08
C THR A 111 2.36 2.29 -17.11
N PHE A 112 2.15 1.17 -16.44
CA PHE A 112 3.22 0.41 -15.80
C PHE A 112 2.91 -1.07 -15.99
N SER A 113 3.93 -1.91 -15.95
CA SER A 113 3.78 -3.36 -16.00
C SER A 113 4.34 -3.98 -14.73
N LEU A 114 3.66 -5.00 -14.21
CA LEU A 114 4.18 -5.83 -13.12
C LEU A 114 4.87 -7.05 -13.71
N ALA A 115 6.08 -7.33 -13.23
CA ALA A 115 6.82 -8.52 -13.59
C ALA A 115 6.05 -9.78 -13.14
N PRO A 116 6.08 -10.90 -13.90
CA PRO A 116 5.36 -12.12 -13.54
C PRO A 116 5.67 -12.67 -12.14
N ASP A 117 6.92 -12.53 -11.69
CA ASP A 117 7.34 -12.91 -10.34
C ASP A 117 6.64 -12.06 -9.28
N VAL A 118 6.61 -10.73 -9.45
CA VAL A 118 5.88 -9.81 -8.56
C VAL A 118 4.39 -10.18 -8.51
N VAL A 119 3.76 -10.44 -9.66
CA VAL A 119 2.34 -10.84 -9.70
C VAL A 119 2.11 -12.15 -8.93
N SER A 120 2.97 -13.15 -9.10
CA SER A 120 2.85 -14.44 -8.44
C SER A 120 2.98 -14.31 -6.92
N ARG A 121 3.94 -13.50 -6.46
CA ARG A 121 4.18 -13.21 -5.05
C ARG A 121 3.04 -12.41 -4.41
N LEU A 122 2.51 -11.40 -5.10
CA LEU A 122 1.33 -10.65 -4.67
C LEU A 122 0.11 -11.56 -4.54
N ALA A 123 -0.13 -12.45 -5.50
CA ALA A 123 -1.24 -13.38 -5.47
C ALA A 123 -1.13 -14.37 -4.29
N ALA A 124 0.08 -14.81 -3.95
CA ALA A 124 0.33 -15.71 -2.81
C ALA A 124 -0.03 -15.09 -1.45
N LEU A 125 0.00 -13.76 -1.31
CA LEU A 125 -0.41 -13.07 -0.09
C LEU A 125 -1.93 -13.03 0.10
N ASN A 126 -2.72 -13.29 -0.94
CA ASN A 126 -4.18 -13.23 -0.90
C ASN A 126 -4.73 -11.87 -0.36
N VAL A 127 -3.99 -10.79 -0.61
CA VAL A 127 -4.35 -9.41 -0.22
C VAL A 127 -4.77 -8.63 -1.47
N PRO A 128 -5.87 -7.85 -1.42
CA PRO A 128 -6.30 -7.05 -2.56
C PRO A 128 -5.26 -5.98 -2.93
N LEU A 129 -5.04 -5.81 -4.24
CA LEU A 129 -4.23 -4.75 -4.81
C LEU A 129 -5.12 -3.60 -5.30
N ILE A 130 -4.91 -2.41 -4.74
CA ILE A 130 -5.60 -1.17 -5.09
C ILE A 130 -4.67 -0.31 -5.94
N VAL A 131 -5.15 0.12 -7.10
CA VAL A 131 -4.41 1.00 -8.02
C VAL A 131 -5.07 2.36 -8.04
N SER A 132 -4.36 3.37 -7.54
CA SER A 132 -4.86 4.74 -7.36
C SER A 132 -4.03 5.72 -8.18
N PRO A 133 -4.35 5.90 -9.48
CA PRO A 133 -3.69 6.88 -10.32
C PRO A 133 -4.00 8.32 -9.86
N SER A 134 -3.03 9.22 -9.99
CA SER A 134 -3.21 10.65 -9.79
C SER A 134 -2.98 11.39 -11.10
N THR A 135 -3.98 12.13 -11.58
CA THR A 135 -3.88 12.99 -12.77
C THR A 135 -3.62 14.45 -12.42
N SER A 136 -3.38 14.76 -11.14
CA SER A 136 -3.11 16.13 -10.73
C SER A 136 -1.74 16.57 -11.21
N ASP A 137 -1.72 17.46 -12.20
CA ASP A 137 -0.53 18.25 -12.55
C ASP A 137 -0.10 19.05 -11.32
N ARG A 138 1.15 18.91 -10.90
CA ARG A 138 1.77 19.78 -9.90
C ARG A 138 2.96 20.50 -10.49
#